data_AF-A0A1F7X065-F1
#
_entry.id   AF-A0A1F7X065-F1
#
_cell.length_a   1.000
_cell.length_b   1.000
_cell.length_c   1.000
_cell.angle_alpha   90.00
_cell.angle_beta   90.00
_cell.angle_gamma   90.00
#
_symmetry.space_group_name_H-M   'P 1'
#
loop_
_entity.id
_entity.type
_entity.pdbx_description
1 polymer ?
#
loop_
_entity_poly.entity_id
_entity_poly.type
_entity_poly.pdbx_seq_one_letter_code
_entity_poly.pdbx_strand_id
1 'polypeptide(L)'
;MGYDFNKWRENYDRFSYKEQQSEYNIIYEAGPVQRSFHLPSVKEFLLQCKPSVVLEIGGWDGGLASEILFDNSFDFIHCWYNFEICEEAVKRGLKNIRYFPLIPETWVWEIELPNADVLIASHFIEHIKVKQLKQVISKLPESIQFVFLQAPLEENGDDISWQNYYGSHILEVGWKQVELIMENKGFKGSLINSEVRVFSKKSKA
;
A
#
# COMPACT_ATOMS: atom_id res chain seq x y z
N MET A 1 -21.40 18.07 5.45
CA MET A 1 -22.04 16.77 5.18
C MET A 1 -20.90 15.79 4.99
N GLY A 2 -20.82 14.72 5.79
CA GLY A 2 -19.71 13.76 5.71
C GLY A 2 -19.75 12.96 4.40
N TYR A 3 -18.60 12.44 3.99
CA TYR A 3 -18.50 11.53 2.86
C TYR A 3 -19.22 10.19 3.16
N ASP A 4 -20.02 9.68 2.24
CA ASP A 4 -20.80 8.45 2.43
C ASP A 4 -20.02 7.22 1.95
N PHE A 5 -19.27 6.60 2.87
CA PHE A 5 -18.48 5.41 2.56
C PHE A 5 -19.33 4.16 2.29
N ASN A 6 -20.58 4.09 2.76
CA ASN A 6 -21.48 2.98 2.41
C ASN A 6 -21.85 3.03 0.94
N LYS A 7 -22.25 4.21 0.45
CA LYS A 7 -22.54 4.42 -0.96
C LYS A 7 -21.30 4.19 -1.84
N TRP A 8 -20.12 4.60 -1.38
CA TRP A 8 -18.86 4.31 -2.08
C TRP A 8 -18.62 2.79 -2.21
N ARG A 9 -18.75 2.01 -1.12
CA ARG A 9 -18.59 0.54 -1.16
C ARG A 9 -19.59 -0.14 -2.09
N GLU A 10 -20.86 0.29 -2.08
CA GLU A 10 -21.91 -0.24 -2.97
C GLU A 10 -21.60 -0.03 -4.46
N ASN A 11 -20.88 1.04 -4.80
CA ASN A 11 -20.56 1.41 -6.18
C ASN A 11 -19.11 1.07 -6.58
N TYR A 12 -18.30 0.52 -5.67
CA TYR A 12 -16.87 0.27 -5.90
C TYR A 12 -16.58 -0.48 -7.21
N ASP A 13 -17.31 -1.57 -7.48
CA ASP A 13 -17.10 -2.37 -8.71
C ASP A 13 -17.64 -1.70 -9.99
N ARG A 14 -18.43 -0.63 -9.83
CA ARG A 14 -19.06 0.11 -10.94
C ARG A 14 -18.24 1.32 -11.35
N PHE A 15 -17.40 1.83 -10.46
CA PHE A 15 -16.55 2.97 -10.77
C PHE A 15 -15.50 2.60 -11.82
N SER A 16 -15.40 3.42 -12.85
CA SER A 16 -14.22 3.53 -13.66
C SER A 16 -13.04 4.04 -12.83
N TYR A 17 -11.81 3.84 -13.32
CA TYR A 17 -10.61 4.36 -12.67
C TYR A 17 -10.69 5.87 -12.40
N LYS A 18 -11.24 6.65 -13.35
CA LYS A 18 -11.38 8.10 -13.22
C LYS A 18 -12.44 8.51 -12.20
N GLU A 19 -13.53 7.76 -12.08
CA GLU A 19 -14.51 7.99 -11.01
C GLU A 19 -13.88 7.70 -9.65
N GLN A 20 -13.17 6.57 -9.50
CA GLN A 20 -12.47 6.25 -8.26
C GLN A 20 -11.44 7.33 -7.88
N GLN A 21 -10.64 7.79 -8.85
CA GLN A 21 -9.69 8.90 -8.65
C GLN A 21 -10.40 10.18 -8.20
N SER A 22 -11.56 10.50 -8.79
CA SER A 22 -12.37 11.64 -8.35
C SER A 22 -12.85 11.48 -6.90
N GLU A 23 -13.27 10.29 -6.49
CA GLU A 23 -13.68 10.02 -5.10
C GLU A 23 -12.51 10.24 -4.12
N TYR A 24 -11.31 9.77 -4.45
CA TYR A 24 -10.11 10.01 -3.63
C TYR A 24 -9.72 11.49 -3.53
N ASN A 25 -9.87 12.25 -4.62
CA ASN A 25 -9.66 13.70 -4.59
C ASN A 25 -10.70 14.41 -3.70
N ILE A 26 -11.96 13.98 -3.69
CA ILE A 26 -12.99 14.52 -2.77
C ILE A 26 -12.62 14.22 -1.31
N ILE A 27 -12.16 12.99 -1.02
CA ILE A 27 -11.69 12.60 0.30
C ILE A 27 -10.50 13.47 0.74
N TYR A 28 -9.56 13.75 -0.18
CA TYR A 28 -8.43 14.63 0.08
C TYR A 28 -8.88 16.04 0.49
N GLU A 29 -9.80 16.65 -0.24
CA GLU A 29 -10.31 18.00 0.09
C GLU A 29 -11.02 18.05 1.45
N ALA A 30 -11.67 16.95 1.85
CA ALA A 30 -12.29 16.83 3.16
C ALA A 30 -11.28 16.60 4.30
N GLY A 31 -10.12 16.02 4.00
CA GLY A 31 -9.10 15.64 4.99
C GLY A 31 -7.77 15.30 4.32
N PRO A 32 -6.88 16.29 4.08
CA PRO A 32 -5.69 16.11 3.25
C PRO A 32 -4.58 15.30 3.92
N VAL A 33 -4.60 15.18 5.25
CA VAL A 33 -3.58 14.45 6.02
C VAL A 33 -4.12 13.08 6.39
N GLN A 34 -3.60 12.03 5.75
CA GLN A 34 -3.98 10.62 5.94
C GLN A 34 -2.80 9.77 6.43
N ARG A 35 -2.01 10.28 7.38
CA ARG A 35 -0.79 9.60 7.85
C ARG A 35 -1.14 8.50 8.86
N SER A 36 -1.10 7.25 8.41
CA SER A 36 -1.42 6.08 9.26
C SER A 36 -0.28 5.04 9.36
N PHE A 37 0.89 5.32 8.80
CA PHE A 37 2.02 4.37 8.85
C PHE A 37 2.61 4.21 10.27
N HIS A 38 3.01 2.98 10.62
CA HIS A 38 3.73 2.70 11.86
C HIS A 38 5.25 2.87 11.65
N LEU A 39 5.71 4.13 11.76
CA LEU A 39 7.09 4.52 11.44
C LEU A 39 8.18 3.65 12.10
N PRO A 40 8.10 3.25 13.40
CA PRO A 40 9.12 2.40 14.01
C PRO A 40 9.28 1.05 13.30
N SER A 41 8.18 0.40 12.91
CA SER A 41 8.24 -0.88 12.21
C SER A 41 8.78 -0.74 10.80
N VAL A 42 8.45 0.36 10.09
CA VAL A 42 9.02 0.62 8.76
C VAL A 42 10.53 0.85 8.85
N LYS A 43 10.98 1.66 9.82
CA LYS A 43 12.42 1.91 10.03
C LYS A 43 13.17 0.62 10.36
N GLU A 44 12.66 -0.19 11.27
CA GLU A 44 13.25 -1.49 11.61
C GLU A 44 13.34 -2.40 10.37
N PHE A 45 12.24 -2.55 9.63
CA PHE A 45 12.20 -3.33 8.39
C PHE A 45 13.26 -2.86 7.38
N LEU A 46 13.31 -1.56 7.08
CA LEU A 46 14.24 -0.99 6.11
C LEU A 46 15.70 -1.12 6.55
N LEU A 47 16.00 -0.99 7.85
CA LEU A 47 17.36 -1.19 8.38
C LEU A 47 17.83 -2.65 8.29
N GLN A 48 16.90 -3.60 8.37
CA GLN A 48 17.19 -5.03 8.23
C GLN A 48 17.44 -5.42 6.76
N CYS A 49 16.60 -4.98 5.82
CA CYS A 49 16.72 -5.37 4.42
C CYS A 49 17.63 -4.47 3.58
N LYS A 50 17.91 -3.24 4.04
CA LYS A 50 18.78 -2.25 3.39
C LYS A 50 18.57 -2.10 1.86
N PRO A 51 17.34 -1.80 1.41
CA PRO A 51 17.03 -1.72 -0.01
C PRO A 51 17.65 -0.48 -0.64
N SER A 52 18.08 -0.58 -1.90
CA SER A 52 18.45 0.58 -2.68
C SER A 52 17.24 1.24 -3.34
N VAL A 53 16.26 0.43 -3.76
CA VAL A 53 15.04 0.86 -4.44
C VAL A 53 13.79 0.39 -3.69
N VAL A 54 12.94 1.35 -3.31
CA VAL A 54 11.65 1.10 -2.65
C VAL A 54 10.52 1.32 -3.65
N LEU A 55 9.59 0.36 -3.71
CA LEU A 55 8.28 0.53 -4.31
C LEU A 55 7.26 0.72 -3.18
N GLU A 56 6.51 1.80 -3.21
CA GLU A 56 5.38 2.08 -2.33
C GLU A 56 4.10 2.15 -3.15
N ILE A 57 3.02 1.57 -2.62
CA ILE A 57 1.67 1.68 -3.20
C ILE A 57 0.73 2.26 -2.14
N GLY A 58 0.02 3.34 -2.49
CA GLY A 58 -0.85 4.07 -1.57
C GLY A 58 -0.11 5.00 -0.62
N GLY A 59 1.05 5.53 -1.02
CA GLY A 59 1.87 6.42 -0.17
C GLY A 59 1.33 7.84 0.00
N TRP A 60 0.16 8.16 -0.56
CA TRP A 60 -0.52 9.45 -0.41
C TRP A 60 0.36 10.65 -0.80
N ASP A 61 0.62 11.57 0.13
CA ASP A 61 1.46 12.76 -0.03
C ASP A 61 2.96 12.47 0.10
N GLY A 62 3.36 11.21 0.29
CA GLY A 62 4.74 10.82 0.54
C GLY A 62 5.21 11.06 1.97
N GLY A 63 4.28 11.18 2.94
CA GLY A 63 4.62 11.39 4.35
C GLY A 63 5.59 10.35 4.91
N LEU A 64 5.40 9.06 4.59
CA LEU A 64 6.31 8.00 5.03
C LEU A 64 7.70 8.18 4.41
N ALA A 65 7.76 8.34 3.09
CA ALA A 65 9.00 8.58 2.37
C ALA A 65 9.74 9.81 2.90
N SER A 66 9.04 10.85 3.33
CA SER A 66 9.64 12.04 3.94
C SER A 66 10.39 11.70 5.23
N GLU A 67 9.76 10.96 6.15
CA GLU A 67 10.38 10.56 7.42
C GLU A 67 11.61 9.69 7.24
N ILE A 68 11.68 8.93 6.14
CA ILE A 68 12.80 8.04 5.82
C ILE A 68 13.90 8.76 5.03
N LEU A 69 13.56 9.48 3.95
CA LEU A 69 14.52 10.08 3.02
C LEU A 69 15.17 11.36 3.56
N PHE A 70 14.75 11.88 4.71
CA PHE A 70 15.46 12.95 5.43
C PHE A 70 16.30 12.43 6.61
N ASP A 71 16.25 11.13 6.89
CA ASP A 71 17.06 10.48 7.93
C ASP A 71 18.30 9.83 7.29
N ASN A 72 19.48 10.36 7.62
CA ASN A 72 20.77 9.89 7.06
C ASN A 72 21.05 8.41 7.35
N SER A 73 20.35 7.79 8.31
CA SER A 73 20.43 6.34 8.55
C SER A 73 19.97 5.51 7.34
N PHE A 74 19.28 6.14 6.38
CA PHE A 74 18.71 5.53 5.18
C PHE A 74 19.32 6.07 3.88
N ASP A 75 20.57 6.56 3.91
CA ASP A 75 21.28 7.04 2.71
C ASP A 75 21.54 5.96 1.66
N PHE A 76 21.42 4.68 2.04
CA PHE A 76 21.48 3.55 1.11
C PHE A 76 20.26 3.47 0.17
N ILE A 77 19.14 4.13 0.50
CA ILE A 77 17.98 4.22 -0.39
C ILE A 77 18.25 5.30 -1.43
N HIS A 78 18.33 4.93 -2.70
CA HIS A 78 18.63 5.85 -3.79
C HIS A 78 17.38 6.21 -4.60
N CYS A 79 16.34 5.39 -4.55
CA CYS A 79 15.11 5.60 -5.30
C CYS A 79 13.89 5.11 -4.53
N TRP A 80 12.81 5.90 -4.55
CA TRP A 80 11.53 5.59 -3.94
C TRP A 80 10.41 5.90 -4.94
N TYR A 81 9.80 4.86 -5.51
CA TYR A 81 8.61 4.99 -6.35
C TYR A 81 7.37 4.93 -5.48
N ASN A 82 6.45 5.89 -5.60
CA ASN A 82 5.15 5.83 -4.92
C ASN A 82 4.02 5.87 -5.95
N PHE A 83 3.23 4.80 -6.05
CA PHE A 83 2.00 4.79 -6.83
C PHE A 83 0.82 5.28 -5.98
N GLU A 84 0.19 6.37 -6.42
CA GLU A 84 -0.94 6.99 -5.71
C GLU A 84 -2.04 7.40 -6.70
N ILE A 85 -3.28 7.04 -6.39
CA ILE A 85 -4.46 7.35 -7.22
C ILE A 85 -4.92 8.80 -7.03
N CYS A 86 -4.75 9.35 -5.82
CA CYS A 86 -5.11 10.71 -5.45
C CYS A 86 -4.13 11.72 -6.07
N GLU A 87 -4.57 12.34 -7.17
CA GLU A 87 -3.78 13.34 -7.89
C GLU A 87 -3.46 14.56 -7.02
N GLU A 88 -4.42 14.98 -6.19
CA GLU A 88 -4.27 16.14 -5.32
C GLU A 88 -3.23 15.93 -4.20
N ALA A 89 -3.12 14.70 -3.69
CA ALA A 89 -2.07 14.30 -2.73
C ALA A 89 -0.69 14.32 -3.40
N VAL A 90 -0.56 13.75 -4.61
CA VAL A 90 0.70 13.73 -5.35
C VAL A 90 1.19 15.13 -5.72
N LYS A 91 0.30 15.99 -6.24
CA LYS A 91 0.66 17.36 -6.65
C LYS A 91 1.30 18.14 -5.51
N ARG A 92 0.70 18.06 -4.31
CA ARG A 92 1.12 18.78 -3.10
C ARG A 92 2.10 18.01 -2.21
N GLY A 93 2.40 16.75 -2.56
CA GLY A 93 3.24 15.86 -1.77
C GLY A 93 4.74 16.18 -1.82
N LEU A 94 5.50 15.26 -1.24
CA LEU A 94 6.95 15.32 -1.04
C LEU A 94 7.71 15.75 -2.30
N LYS A 95 8.62 16.71 -2.12
CA LYS A 95 9.62 17.10 -3.12
C LYS A 95 11.00 16.65 -2.63
N ASN A 96 11.48 15.52 -3.13
CA ASN A 96 12.81 14.99 -2.85
C ASN A 96 13.38 14.35 -4.12
N ILE A 97 14.66 14.53 -4.40
CA ILE A 97 15.31 14.02 -5.63
C ILE A 97 15.28 12.49 -5.74
N ARG A 98 15.16 11.80 -4.60
CA ARG A 98 15.06 10.33 -4.52
C ARG A 98 13.62 9.83 -4.58
N TYR A 99 12.63 10.72 -4.56
CA TYR A 99 11.21 10.39 -4.47
C TYR A 99 10.48 10.65 -5.78
N PHE A 100 9.85 9.62 -6.30
CA PHE A 100 9.16 9.62 -7.60
C PHE A 100 7.68 9.27 -7.38
N PRO A 101 6.81 10.27 -7.18
CA PRO A 101 5.38 10.02 -7.12
C PRO A 101 4.84 9.76 -8.53
N LEU A 102 4.07 8.69 -8.67
CA LEU A 102 3.53 8.19 -9.93
C LEU A 102 2.00 8.11 -9.81
N ILE A 103 1.30 8.88 -10.65
CA ILE A 103 -0.15 8.77 -10.82
C ILE A 103 -0.39 7.82 -12.00
N PRO A 104 -0.93 6.62 -11.79
CA PRO A 104 -1.14 5.71 -12.89
C PRO A 104 -2.32 6.19 -13.77
N GLU A 105 -2.33 5.82 -15.05
CA GLU A 105 -3.43 6.16 -15.96
C GLU A 105 -4.61 5.18 -15.86
N THR A 106 -4.38 4.04 -15.21
CA THR A 106 -5.35 2.98 -14.91
C THR A 106 -5.05 2.37 -13.55
N TRP A 107 -5.72 1.28 -13.18
CA TRP A 107 -5.52 0.58 -11.93
C TRP A 107 -4.08 0.08 -11.75
N VAL A 108 -3.55 0.14 -10.52
CA VAL A 108 -2.17 -0.29 -10.22
C VAL A 108 -1.96 -1.79 -10.49
N TRP A 109 -3.01 -2.61 -10.39
CA TRP A 109 -2.97 -4.03 -10.76
C TRP A 109 -3.08 -4.28 -12.27
N GLU A 110 -3.24 -3.25 -13.10
CA GLU A 110 -3.30 -3.35 -14.57
C GLU A 110 -2.01 -2.92 -15.26
N ILE A 111 -1.14 -2.18 -14.57
CA ILE A 111 0.15 -1.72 -15.12
C ILE A 111 1.30 -2.69 -14.81
N GLU A 112 2.46 -2.42 -15.42
CA GLU A 112 3.74 -3.00 -15.02
C GLU A 112 4.33 -2.18 -13.86
N LEU A 113 4.84 -2.86 -12.84
CA LEU A 113 5.50 -2.24 -11.70
C LEU A 113 7.01 -2.16 -11.97
N PRO A 114 7.69 -1.07 -11.57
CA PRO A 114 9.14 -0.94 -11.75
C PRO A 114 9.86 -1.97 -10.87
N ASN A 115 11.04 -2.41 -11.32
CA ASN A 115 11.93 -3.22 -10.48
C ASN A 115 12.26 -2.44 -9.20
N ALA A 116 12.09 -3.11 -8.07
CA ALA A 116 12.45 -2.62 -6.74
C ALA A 116 12.99 -3.78 -5.89
N ASP A 117 13.68 -3.45 -4.80
CA ASP A 117 14.17 -4.44 -3.85
C ASP A 117 13.07 -4.83 -2.85
N VAL A 118 12.22 -3.86 -2.49
CA VAL A 118 11.13 -4.03 -1.54
C VAL A 118 9.84 -3.37 -1.98
N LEU A 119 8.71 -3.93 -1.54
CA LEU A 119 7.40 -3.30 -1.56
C LEU A 119 7.03 -2.83 -0.15
N ILE A 120 6.51 -1.61 -0.03
CA ILE A 120 5.79 -1.10 1.14
C ILE A 120 4.35 -0.77 0.73
N ALA A 121 3.39 -1.25 1.51
CA ALA A 121 1.98 -0.92 1.35
C ALA A 121 1.37 -0.71 2.75
N SER A 122 1.41 0.53 3.22
CA SER A 122 0.84 0.93 4.50
C SER A 122 -0.55 1.50 4.30
N HIS A 123 -1.54 0.83 4.89
CA HIS A 123 -2.95 1.16 4.78
C HIS A 123 -3.46 1.22 3.33
N PHE A 124 -2.96 0.33 2.46
CA PHE A 124 -3.41 0.24 1.08
C PHE A 124 -4.32 -0.96 0.85
N ILE A 125 -3.95 -2.13 1.39
CA ILE A 125 -4.58 -3.40 1.02
C ILE A 125 -6.03 -3.48 1.49
N GLU A 126 -6.39 -2.79 2.56
CA GLU A 126 -7.76 -2.70 3.07
C GLU A 126 -8.69 -1.90 2.15
N HIS A 127 -8.15 -1.10 1.21
CA HIS A 127 -8.92 -0.27 0.28
C HIS A 127 -9.18 -0.94 -1.08
N ILE A 128 -8.77 -2.20 -1.22
CA ILE A 128 -9.00 -2.99 -2.42
C ILE A 128 -9.64 -4.33 -2.06
N LYS A 129 -10.39 -4.92 -2.99
CA LYS A 129 -10.95 -6.25 -2.84
C LYS A 129 -9.88 -7.32 -2.94
N VAL A 130 -10.18 -8.51 -2.41
CA VAL A 130 -9.25 -9.65 -2.41
C VAL A 130 -8.82 -10.04 -3.83
N LYS A 131 -9.71 -9.91 -4.82
CA LYS A 131 -9.40 -10.16 -6.24
C LYS A 131 -8.28 -9.24 -6.73
N GLN A 132 -8.35 -7.96 -6.40
CA GLN A 132 -7.37 -6.95 -6.83
C GLN A 132 -6.06 -7.11 -6.08
N LEU A 133 -6.10 -7.44 -4.78
CA LEU A 133 -4.91 -7.80 -4.01
C LEU A 133 -4.16 -8.95 -4.69
N LYS A 134 -4.86 -10.04 -5.05
CA LYS A 134 -4.26 -11.16 -5.78
C LYS A 134 -3.61 -10.72 -7.09
N GLN A 135 -4.22 -9.78 -7.83
CA GLN A 135 -3.65 -9.24 -9.06
C GLN A 135 -2.38 -8.43 -8.79
N VAL A 136 -2.37 -7.53 -7.79
CA VAL A 136 -1.17 -6.80 -7.36
C VAL A 136 -0.04 -7.77 -7.00
N ILE A 137 -0.31 -8.74 -6.13
CA ILE A 137 0.70 -9.72 -5.68
C ILE A 137 1.22 -10.58 -6.83
N SER A 138 0.36 -10.99 -7.77
CA SER A 138 0.78 -11.79 -8.93
C SER A 138 1.79 -11.07 -9.83
N LYS A 139 1.67 -9.74 -9.91
CA LYS A 139 2.47 -8.84 -10.76
C LYS A 139 3.72 -8.29 -10.11
N LEU A 140 3.98 -8.59 -8.83
CA LEU A 140 5.20 -8.13 -8.19
C LEU A 140 6.43 -8.55 -9.00
N PRO A 141 7.34 -7.60 -9.31
CA PRO A 141 8.57 -7.92 -10.03
C PRO A 141 9.37 -8.98 -9.31
N GLU A 142 10.07 -9.82 -10.07
CA GLU A 142 10.91 -10.88 -9.49
C GLU A 142 12.05 -10.34 -8.61
N SER A 143 12.45 -9.07 -8.83
CA SER A 143 13.46 -8.36 -8.04
C SER A 143 13.01 -8.09 -6.59
N ILE A 144 11.71 -8.01 -6.31
CA ILE A 144 11.23 -7.75 -4.95
C ILE A 144 11.52 -8.97 -4.06
N GLN A 145 12.38 -8.74 -3.07
CA GLN A 145 12.79 -9.75 -2.09
C GLN A 145 12.02 -9.64 -0.78
N PHE A 146 11.56 -8.44 -0.43
CA PHE A 146 10.82 -8.22 0.81
C PHE A 146 9.57 -7.38 0.59
N VAL A 147 8.53 -7.66 1.38
CA VAL A 147 7.27 -6.92 1.35
C VAL A 147 6.88 -6.53 2.76
N PHE A 148 6.51 -5.28 2.95
CA PHE A 148 5.93 -4.75 4.19
C PHE A 148 4.47 -4.40 3.92
N LEU A 149 3.55 -5.06 4.64
CA LEU A 149 2.13 -4.74 4.63
C LEU A 149 1.70 -4.26 6.01
N GLN A 150 1.00 -3.14 6.05
CA GLN A 150 0.34 -2.67 7.27
C GLN A 150 -1.13 -2.42 6.97
N ALA A 151 -2.03 -3.00 7.77
CA ALA A 151 -3.47 -2.81 7.66
C ALA A 151 -4.20 -3.26 8.95
N PRO A 152 -5.34 -2.66 9.31
CA PRO A 152 -6.11 -3.00 10.50
C PRO A 152 -7.03 -4.19 10.21
N LEU A 153 -6.45 -5.33 9.82
CA LEU A 153 -7.20 -6.55 9.49
C LEU A 153 -7.33 -7.44 10.72
N GLU A 154 -8.47 -8.13 10.82
CA GLU A 154 -8.65 -9.22 11.76
C GLU A 154 -7.74 -10.40 11.41
N GLU A 155 -7.33 -11.19 12.40
CA GLU A 155 -6.46 -12.35 12.18
C GLU A 155 -7.14 -13.41 11.31
N ASN A 156 -8.39 -13.73 11.66
CA ASN A 156 -9.26 -14.63 10.93
C ASN A 156 -10.39 -13.81 10.32
N GLY A 157 -10.84 -14.16 9.13
CA GLY A 157 -11.97 -13.51 8.51
C GLY A 157 -12.09 -13.94 7.06
N ASP A 158 -13.12 -14.73 6.78
CA ASP A 158 -13.64 -14.93 5.45
C ASP A 158 -14.96 -14.13 5.43
N ASP A 159 -15.08 -13.17 4.51
CA ASP A 159 -16.24 -12.26 4.36
C ASP A 159 -16.35 -11.15 5.44
N ILE A 160 -15.25 -10.45 5.71
CA ILE A 160 -15.27 -9.25 6.57
C ILE A 160 -16.16 -8.17 5.95
N SER A 161 -17.14 -7.69 6.72
CA SER A 161 -18.02 -6.58 6.31
C SER A 161 -17.60 -5.26 6.94
N TRP A 162 -17.36 -4.27 6.08
CA TRP A 162 -17.05 -2.88 6.48
C TRP A 162 -18.29 -1.98 6.51
N GLN A 163 -19.50 -2.56 6.57
CA GLN A 163 -20.73 -1.77 6.57
C GLN A 163 -20.77 -0.83 7.78
N ASN A 164 -21.10 0.44 7.55
CA ASN A 164 -21.10 1.52 8.54
C ASN A 164 -19.72 1.88 9.12
N TYR A 165 -18.63 1.36 8.56
CA TYR A 165 -17.29 1.84 8.88
C TYR A 165 -17.11 3.27 8.33
N TYR A 166 -16.43 4.13 9.08
CA TYR A 166 -16.27 5.55 8.76
C TYR A 166 -15.12 5.85 7.77
N GLY A 167 -14.57 4.81 7.13
CA GLY A 167 -13.51 4.92 6.14
C GLY A 167 -13.74 4.05 4.91
N SER A 168 -12.81 4.14 3.96
CA SER A 168 -12.84 3.48 2.65
C SER A 168 -12.35 2.03 2.69
N HIS A 169 -12.51 1.31 3.79
CA HIS A 169 -12.12 -0.10 3.86
C HIS A 169 -13.15 -0.96 3.10
N ILE A 170 -12.66 -1.96 2.36
CA ILE A 170 -13.45 -2.87 1.54
C ILE A 170 -12.83 -4.27 1.42
N LEU A 171 -11.61 -4.52 1.89
CA LEU A 171 -11.00 -5.86 1.81
C LEU A 171 -11.82 -6.88 2.61
N GLU A 172 -12.27 -7.93 1.93
CA GLU A 172 -13.23 -8.90 2.45
C GLU A 172 -12.57 -10.03 3.27
N VAL A 173 -11.26 -9.97 3.53
CA VAL A 173 -10.50 -11.08 4.13
C VAL A 173 -9.51 -10.62 5.20
N GLY A 174 -9.26 -11.48 6.18
CA GLY A 174 -8.30 -11.27 7.26
C GLY A 174 -6.85 -11.64 6.92
N TRP A 175 -5.94 -11.47 7.90
CA TRP A 175 -4.51 -11.68 7.73
C TRP A 175 -4.13 -13.08 7.24
N LYS A 176 -4.75 -14.15 7.74
CA LYS A 176 -4.45 -15.53 7.29
C LYS A 176 -4.61 -15.72 5.78
N GLN A 177 -5.63 -15.09 5.20
CA GLN A 177 -5.88 -15.22 3.77
C GLN A 177 -4.89 -14.37 2.95
N VAL A 178 -4.48 -13.21 3.48
CA VAL A 178 -3.40 -12.40 2.90
C VAL A 178 -2.08 -13.17 2.94
N GLU A 179 -1.74 -13.80 4.06
CA GLU A 179 -0.55 -14.64 4.22
C GLU A 179 -0.56 -15.80 3.21
N LEU A 180 -1.69 -16.50 3.05
CA LEU A 180 -1.83 -17.56 2.06
C LEU A 180 -1.63 -17.04 0.61
N ILE A 181 -2.12 -15.85 0.28
CA ILE A 181 -1.89 -15.22 -1.04
C ILE A 181 -0.39 -14.97 -1.25
N MET A 182 0.29 -14.43 -0.24
CA MET A 182 1.73 -14.17 -0.28
C MET A 182 2.55 -15.46 -0.38
N GLU A 183 2.18 -16.49 0.39
CA GLU A 183 2.82 -17.80 0.37
C GLU A 183 2.75 -18.48 -0.99
N ASN A 184 1.59 -18.37 -1.67
CA ASN A 184 1.40 -18.87 -3.04
C ASN A 184 2.28 -18.15 -4.06
N LYS A 185 2.71 -16.92 -3.77
CA LYS A 185 3.69 -16.16 -4.58
C LYS A 185 5.14 -16.45 -4.18
N GLY A 186 5.37 -17.39 -3.25
CA GLY A 186 6.70 -17.83 -2.84
C GLY A 186 7.30 -17.00 -1.70
N PHE A 187 6.50 -16.19 -1.02
CA PHE A 187 6.94 -15.48 0.17
C PHE A 187 6.75 -16.32 1.44
N LYS A 188 7.45 -15.94 2.51
CA LYS A 188 7.24 -16.41 3.87
C LYS A 188 6.99 -15.21 4.77
N GLY A 189 5.84 -15.21 5.43
CA GLY A 189 5.43 -14.12 6.33
C GLY A 189 6.01 -14.24 7.73
N SER A 190 6.10 -13.09 8.40
CA SER A 190 6.31 -12.97 9.84
C SER A 190 5.51 -11.78 10.38
N LEU A 191 4.97 -11.98 11.57
CA LEU A 191 4.23 -10.99 12.35
C LEU A 191 5.21 -10.04 13.05
N ILE A 192 5.02 -8.73 12.90
CA ILE A 192 5.71 -7.72 13.72
C ILE A 192 4.80 -7.27 14.86
N ASN A 193 3.56 -6.91 14.53
CA ASN A 193 2.50 -6.58 15.47
C ASN A 193 1.13 -6.88 14.83
N SER A 194 0.03 -6.66 15.55
CA SER A 194 -1.32 -7.00 15.09
C SER A 194 -1.70 -6.44 13.71
N GLU A 195 -1.13 -5.30 13.31
CA GLU A 195 -1.44 -4.62 12.06
C GLU A 195 -0.32 -4.73 11.01
N VAL A 196 0.82 -5.33 11.34
CA VAL A 196 2.01 -5.33 10.48
C VAL A 196 2.47 -6.75 10.19
N ARG A 197 2.54 -7.07 8.89
CA ARG A 197 3.16 -8.27 8.35
C ARG A 197 4.33 -7.89 7.46
N VAL A 198 5.44 -8.60 7.64
CA VAL A 198 6.56 -8.53 6.71
C VAL A 198 6.77 -9.90 6.07
N PHE A 199 7.18 -9.89 4.81
CA PHE A 199 7.35 -11.09 4.02
C PHE A 199 8.73 -11.07 3.37
N SER A 200 9.38 -12.23 3.32
CA SER A 200 10.63 -12.44 2.58
C SER A 200 10.47 -13.55 1.55
N LYS A 201 11.08 -13.40 0.38
CA LYS A 201 11.03 -14.41 -0.68
C LYS A 201 11.77 -15.65 -0.22
N LYS A 202 11.18 -16.83 -0.40
CA LYS A 202 11.85 -18.10 -0.09
C LYS A 202 13.06 -18.23 -1.02
N SER A 203 14.26 -18.41 -0.46
CA SER A 203 15.44 -18.77 -1.25
C SER A 203 15.10 -19.99 -2.09
N LYS A 204 15.41 -19.94 -3.40
CA LYS A 204 15.34 -21.15 -4.24
C LYS A 204 16.32 -22.16 -3.63
N ALA A 205 15.76 -23.24 -3.08
CA ALA A 205 16.53 -24.36 -2.56
C ALA A 205 17.27 -25.08 -3.71
#